data_AF-A0A9P8AX07-F1
#
_entry.id   AF-A0A9P8AX07-F1
#
_cell.length_a   1.000
_cell.length_b   1.000
_cell.length_c   1.000
_cell.angle_alpha   90.00
_cell.angle_beta   90.00
_cell.angle_gamma   90.00
#
_symmetry.space_group_name_H-M   'P 1'
#
loop_
_entity.id
_entity.type
_entity.pdbx_description
1 polymer ?
#
loop_
_entity_poly.entity_id
_entity_poly.type
_entity_poly.pdbx_seq_one_letter_code
_entity_poly.pdbx_strand_id
1 'polypeptide(L)'
;MSSPFLFHSLDVGPRLSARKVHICRLYDVLKLSLLRDDLPRAKKAWAILARCKEMHWTTMWTIAVRILGGETFDEHDSTKKVAFLHEMMQQLPDKREMILKEIILRQIMAGHFRQALDELELYLPSFPYQDDPVLHNYAGLLSLYLSQPSISGVDDGMLAQLHFQGAMAIDSDNVIATQFLSHITNMTDQTRHSDQDSDDELMEVDIQQTVPQPQRKRVRLQDDRIS
;
A
#
# COMPACT_ATOMS: atom_id res chain seq x y z
N MET A 1 -12.99 -43.13 -25.22
CA MET A 1 -11.59 -42.77 -24.92
C MET A 1 -11.60 -41.48 -24.12
N SER A 2 -11.42 -41.54 -22.80
CA SER A 2 -11.39 -40.36 -21.93
C SER A 2 -9.96 -39.84 -21.88
N SER A 3 -9.67 -38.76 -22.58
CA SER A 3 -8.39 -38.05 -22.49
C SER A 3 -8.19 -37.54 -21.05
N PRO A 4 -7.03 -37.77 -20.42
CA PRO A 4 -6.76 -37.26 -19.07
C PRO A 4 -6.77 -35.72 -19.09
N PHE A 5 -7.37 -35.11 -18.05
CA PHE A 5 -7.32 -33.67 -17.84
C PHE A 5 -5.91 -33.24 -17.46
N LEU A 6 -5.46 -32.08 -17.95
CA LEU A 6 -4.08 -31.63 -17.75
C LEU A 6 -3.84 -31.12 -16.32
N PHE A 7 -4.87 -30.59 -15.65
CA PHE A 7 -4.80 -30.16 -14.26
C PHE A 7 -5.86 -30.89 -13.42
N HIS A 8 -5.42 -31.74 -12.49
CA HIS A 8 -6.27 -32.59 -11.64
C HIS A 8 -6.96 -31.84 -10.47
N SER A 9 -7.05 -30.50 -10.53
CA SER A 9 -7.40 -29.68 -9.36
C SER A 9 -8.90 -29.62 -9.02
N LEU A 10 -9.78 -30.21 -9.83
CA LEU A 10 -11.22 -30.26 -9.58
C LEU A 10 -11.62 -31.71 -9.30
N ASP A 11 -11.50 -32.11 -8.04
CA ASP A 11 -11.81 -33.43 -7.46
C ASP A 11 -12.75 -34.29 -8.34
N VAL A 12 -12.14 -35.22 -9.07
CA VAL A 12 -12.80 -35.99 -10.13
C VAL A 12 -13.41 -37.26 -9.54
N GLY A 13 -14.62 -37.13 -9.02
CA GLY A 13 -15.45 -38.29 -8.68
C GLY A 13 -15.80 -39.16 -9.91
N PRO A 14 -16.14 -40.45 -9.73
CA PRO A 14 -16.22 -41.46 -10.79
C PRO A 14 -17.34 -41.27 -11.83
N ARG A 15 -18.17 -40.22 -11.72
CA ARG A 15 -19.20 -39.86 -12.71
C ARG A 15 -19.21 -38.35 -12.94
N LEU A 16 -18.37 -37.88 -13.85
CA LEU A 16 -18.41 -36.49 -14.31
C LEU A 16 -19.60 -36.29 -15.25
N SER A 17 -20.49 -35.34 -14.94
CA SER A 17 -21.47 -34.86 -15.92
C SER A 17 -20.76 -34.17 -17.08
N ALA A 18 -21.35 -34.17 -18.28
CA ALA A 18 -20.81 -33.45 -19.44
C ALA A 18 -20.50 -31.98 -19.10
N ARG A 19 -21.34 -31.36 -18.27
CA ARG A 19 -21.13 -30.00 -17.75
C ARG A 19 -19.85 -29.88 -16.91
N LYS A 20 -19.61 -30.80 -15.97
CA LYS A 20 -18.39 -30.79 -15.14
C LYS A 20 -17.13 -30.99 -15.99
N VAL A 21 -17.20 -31.84 -17.03
CA VAL A 21 -16.11 -32.01 -18.02
C VAL A 21 -15.81 -30.70 -18.75
N HIS A 22 -16.84 -29.97 -19.20
CA HIS A 22 -16.65 -28.67 -19.86
C HIS A 22 -16.04 -27.62 -18.94
N ILE A 23 -16.47 -27.56 -17.67
CA ILE A 23 -15.90 -26.65 -16.67
C ILE A 23 -14.43 -26.97 -16.41
N CYS A 24 -14.07 -28.26 -16.27
CA CYS A 24 -12.67 -28.67 -16.09
C CYS A 24 -11.82 -28.30 -17.31
N ARG A 25 -12.30 -28.57 -18.53
CA ARG A 25 -11.59 -28.17 -19.76
C ARG A 25 -11.44 -26.66 -19.88
N LEU A 26 -12.46 -25.90 -19.48
CA LEU A 26 -12.41 -24.45 -19.51
C LEU A 26 -11.41 -23.90 -18.48
N TYR A 27 -11.31 -24.54 -17.31
CA TYR A 27 -10.28 -24.26 -16.32
C TYR A 27 -8.86 -24.59 -16.84
N ASP A 28 -8.69 -25.72 -17.53
CA ASP A 28 -7.42 -26.08 -18.17
C ASP A 28 -7.02 -25.03 -19.22
N VAL A 29 -7.97 -24.60 -20.06
CA VAL A 29 -7.76 -23.53 -21.05
C VAL A 29 -7.36 -22.23 -20.37
N LEU A 30 -8.00 -21.87 -19.25
CA LEU A 30 -7.65 -20.69 -18.46
C LEU A 30 -6.20 -20.79 -17.98
N LYS A 31 -5.82 -21.89 -17.32
CA LYS A 31 -4.46 -22.09 -16.80
C LYS A 31 -3.41 -22.08 -17.91
N LEU A 32 -3.67 -22.75 -19.03
CA LEU A 32 -2.77 -22.71 -20.19
C LEU A 32 -2.66 -21.32 -20.80
N SER A 33 -3.76 -20.55 -20.87
CA SER A 33 -3.72 -19.18 -21.37
C SER A 33 -2.92 -18.26 -20.45
N LEU A 34 -3.01 -18.44 -19.13
CA LEU A 34 -2.19 -17.70 -18.17
C LEU A 34 -0.70 -18.05 -18.27
N LEU A 35 -0.37 -19.34 -18.46
CA LEU A 35 1.02 -19.79 -18.63
C LEU A 35 1.66 -19.30 -19.93
N ARG A 36 0.85 -19.04 -20.95
CA ARG A 36 1.29 -18.51 -22.25
C ARG A 36 1.20 -16.99 -22.35
N ASP A 37 0.79 -16.33 -21.27
CA ASP A 37 0.50 -14.90 -21.21
C ASP A 37 -0.52 -14.41 -22.27
N ASP A 38 -1.41 -15.31 -22.70
CA ASP A 38 -2.54 -14.99 -23.58
C ASP A 38 -3.70 -14.44 -22.73
N LEU A 39 -3.52 -13.22 -22.23
CA LEU A 39 -4.49 -12.50 -21.41
C LEU A 39 -5.88 -12.32 -22.07
N PRO A 40 -6.03 -12.00 -23.38
CA PRO A 40 -7.36 -11.85 -23.96
C PRO A 40 -8.14 -13.17 -23.97
N ARG A 41 -7.46 -14.31 -24.17
CA ARG A 41 -8.07 -15.63 -24.06
C ARG A 41 -8.38 -16.00 -22.62
N ALA A 42 -7.48 -15.67 -21.68
CA ALA A 42 -7.71 -15.87 -20.25
C ALA A 42 -8.94 -15.08 -19.75
N LYS A 43 -9.08 -13.82 -20.15
CA LYS A 43 -10.25 -12.95 -19.87
C LYS A 43 -11.56 -13.61 -20.28
N LYS A 44 -11.61 -14.14 -21.51
CA LYS A 44 -12.81 -14.82 -22.03
C LYS A 44 -13.12 -16.11 -21.26
N ALA A 45 -12.11 -16.94 -21.02
CA ALA A 45 -12.29 -18.18 -20.26
C ALA A 45 -12.76 -17.90 -18.82
N TRP A 46 -12.17 -16.90 -18.16
CA TRP A 46 -12.55 -16.44 -16.83
C TRP A 46 -13.98 -15.90 -16.78
N ALA A 47 -14.39 -15.07 -17.73
CA ALA A 47 -15.74 -14.52 -17.77
C ALA A 47 -16.83 -15.60 -17.89
N ILE A 48 -16.54 -16.71 -18.59
CA ILE A 48 -17.46 -17.84 -18.69
C ILE A 48 -17.44 -18.65 -17.38
N LEU A 49 -16.27 -18.89 -16.79
CA LEU A 49 -16.11 -19.62 -15.54
C LEU A 49 -16.77 -18.91 -14.35
N ALA A 50 -16.62 -17.59 -14.24
CA ALA A 50 -17.22 -16.79 -13.16
C ALA A 50 -18.75 -16.83 -13.15
N ARG A 51 -19.39 -17.15 -14.28
CA ARG A 51 -20.85 -17.30 -14.40
C ARG A 51 -21.33 -18.73 -14.08
N CYS A 52 -20.42 -19.66 -13.86
CA CYS A 52 -20.76 -21.04 -13.52
C CYS A 52 -21.00 -21.16 -12.01
N LYS A 53 -22.21 -21.57 -11.62
CA LYS A 53 -22.60 -21.80 -10.22
C LYS A 53 -21.73 -22.82 -9.48
N GLU A 54 -21.08 -23.72 -10.22
CA GLU A 54 -20.20 -24.74 -9.67
C GLU A 54 -18.82 -24.19 -9.27
N MET A 55 -18.52 -22.92 -9.60
CA MET A 55 -17.23 -22.31 -9.35
C MET A 55 -17.36 -21.16 -8.36
N HIS A 56 -16.70 -21.29 -7.21
CA HIS A 56 -16.56 -20.20 -6.25
C HIS A 56 -15.50 -19.22 -6.76
N TRP A 57 -15.88 -18.33 -7.68
CA TRP A 57 -14.96 -17.39 -8.32
C TRP A 57 -14.19 -16.52 -7.32
N THR A 58 -14.79 -16.21 -6.16
CA THR A 58 -14.16 -15.47 -5.05
C THR A 58 -12.89 -16.16 -4.55
N THR A 59 -12.86 -17.49 -4.51
CA THR A 59 -11.65 -18.25 -4.10
C THR A 59 -10.48 -18.08 -5.06
N MET A 60 -10.75 -17.63 -6.28
CA MET A 60 -9.79 -17.44 -7.37
C MET A 60 -9.51 -15.95 -7.66
N TRP A 61 -9.68 -15.08 -6.66
CA TRP A 61 -9.45 -13.63 -6.79
C TRP A 61 -8.05 -13.28 -7.32
N THR A 62 -7.00 -14.03 -6.97
CA THR A 62 -5.63 -13.81 -7.49
C THR A 62 -5.54 -13.95 -9.01
N ILE A 63 -6.33 -14.87 -9.57
CA ILE A 63 -6.44 -15.06 -11.03
C ILE A 63 -7.24 -13.91 -11.63
N ALA A 64 -8.32 -13.48 -10.97
CA ALA A 64 -9.08 -12.32 -11.41
C ALA A 64 -8.21 -11.05 -11.49
N VAL A 65 -7.37 -10.80 -10.47
CA VAL A 65 -6.43 -9.67 -10.43
C VAL A 65 -5.42 -9.77 -11.57
N ARG A 66 -4.83 -10.95 -11.80
CA ARG A 66 -3.89 -11.17 -12.92
C ARG A 66 -4.55 -10.91 -14.28
N ILE A 67 -5.83 -11.19 -14.39
CA ILE A 67 -6.59 -11.04 -15.64
C ILE A 67 -7.12 -9.61 -15.82
N LEU A 68 -7.37 -8.86 -14.74
CA LEU A 68 -7.99 -7.54 -14.80
C LEU A 68 -7.15 -6.52 -15.57
N GLY A 69 -5.84 -6.75 -15.66
CA GLY A 69 -4.86 -5.85 -16.27
C GLY A 69 -3.70 -6.55 -16.94
N GLY A 70 -2.79 -5.76 -17.50
CA GLY A 70 -1.46 -6.27 -17.89
C GLY A 70 -0.58 -6.50 -16.66
N GLU A 71 0.66 -6.95 -16.87
CA GLU A 71 1.72 -6.83 -15.84
C GLU A 71 2.35 -5.43 -15.83
N THR A 72 1.77 -4.47 -16.57
CA THR A 72 2.21 -3.07 -16.51
C THR A 72 1.69 -2.45 -15.22
N PHE A 73 2.60 -1.94 -14.39
CA PHE A 73 2.28 -1.23 -13.13
C PHE A 73 1.82 0.20 -13.39
N ASP A 74 1.14 0.41 -14.52
CA ASP A 74 0.62 1.71 -14.92
C ASP A 74 -0.42 2.16 -13.88
N GLU A 75 -0.42 3.45 -13.56
CA GLU A 75 -1.33 4.05 -12.57
C GLU A 75 -2.79 3.64 -12.81
N HIS A 76 -3.25 3.70 -14.06
CA HIS A 76 -4.63 3.34 -14.41
C HIS A 76 -4.97 1.85 -14.18
N ASP A 77 -3.99 0.97 -14.37
CA ASP A 77 -4.16 -0.47 -14.15
C ASP A 77 -4.16 -0.80 -12.66
N SER A 78 -3.25 -0.17 -11.92
CA SER A 78 -3.16 -0.24 -10.47
C SER A 78 -4.45 0.25 -9.81
N THR A 79 -5.03 1.39 -10.21
CA THR A 79 -6.30 1.89 -9.64
C THR A 79 -7.45 0.89 -9.82
N LYS A 80 -7.59 0.29 -11.00
CA LYS A 80 -8.65 -0.70 -11.27
C LYS A 80 -8.48 -1.95 -10.42
N LYS A 81 -7.24 -2.44 -10.29
CA LYS A 81 -6.95 -3.63 -9.48
C LYS A 81 -7.13 -3.35 -7.98
N VAL A 82 -6.72 -2.19 -7.49
CA VAL A 82 -6.95 -1.77 -6.09
C VAL A 82 -8.44 -1.67 -5.79
N ALA A 83 -9.24 -1.04 -6.66
CA ALA A 83 -10.70 -1.00 -6.49
C ALA A 83 -11.33 -2.40 -6.42
N PHE A 84 -10.91 -3.31 -7.30
CA PHE A 84 -11.34 -4.71 -7.27
C PHE A 84 -10.91 -5.43 -5.98
N LEU A 85 -9.68 -5.20 -5.51
CA LEU A 85 -9.17 -5.81 -4.28
C LEU A 85 -9.94 -5.33 -3.04
N HIS A 86 -10.31 -4.05 -2.96
CA HIS A 86 -11.16 -3.55 -1.88
C HIS A 86 -12.54 -4.23 -1.87
N GLU A 87 -13.14 -4.46 -3.04
CA GLU A 87 -14.38 -5.24 -3.14
C GLU A 87 -14.16 -6.68 -2.64
N MET A 88 -13.00 -7.28 -2.95
CA MET A 88 -12.65 -8.62 -2.48
C MET A 88 -12.41 -8.68 -0.96
N MET A 89 -11.87 -7.64 -0.33
CA MET A 89 -11.73 -7.58 1.14
C MET A 89 -13.08 -7.67 1.87
N GLN A 90 -14.15 -7.16 1.25
CA GLN A 90 -15.51 -7.26 1.81
C GLN A 90 -16.08 -8.67 1.65
N GLN A 91 -15.82 -9.31 0.50
CA GLN A 91 -16.35 -10.65 0.17
C GLN A 91 -15.58 -11.80 0.83
N LEU A 92 -14.32 -11.60 1.21
CA LEU A 92 -13.41 -12.63 1.74
C LEU A 92 -12.75 -12.17 3.05
N PRO A 93 -13.48 -12.21 4.18
CA PRO A 93 -12.95 -11.78 5.48
C PRO A 93 -11.70 -12.56 5.90
N ASP A 94 -11.66 -13.85 5.59
CA ASP A 94 -10.56 -14.75 5.97
C ASP A 94 -9.24 -14.44 5.25
N LYS A 95 -9.28 -13.71 4.14
CA LYS A 95 -8.10 -13.40 3.31
C LYS A 95 -7.73 -11.93 3.31
N ARG A 96 -8.30 -11.13 4.21
CA ARG A 96 -8.11 -9.68 4.21
C ARG A 96 -6.64 -9.26 4.35
N GLU A 97 -5.85 -9.92 5.20
CA GLU A 97 -4.41 -9.65 5.33
C GLU A 97 -3.67 -9.84 4.01
N MET A 98 -3.93 -10.94 3.31
CA MET A 98 -3.30 -11.25 2.03
C MET A 98 -3.71 -10.24 0.95
N ILE A 99 -4.98 -9.83 0.95
CA ILE A 99 -5.49 -8.83 0.01
C ILE A 99 -4.90 -7.44 0.32
N LEU A 100 -4.77 -7.07 1.60
CA LEU A 100 -4.18 -5.81 2.02
C LEU A 100 -2.71 -5.69 1.61
N LYS A 101 -1.92 -6.76 1.82
CA LYS A 101 -0.52 -6.83 1.34
C LYS A 101 -0.42 -6.59 -0.16
N GLU A 102 -1.34 -7.17 -0.93
CA GLU A 102 -1.39 -7.01 -2.39
C GLU A 102 -1.79 -5.57 -2.79
N ILE A 103 -2.72 -4.93 -2.07
CA ILE A 103 -3.09 -3.53 -2.31
C ILE A 103 -1.88 -2.62 -2.08
N ILE A 104 -1.21 -2.75 -0.94
CA ILE A 104 -0.04 -1.94 -0.58
C ILE A 104 1.07 -2.12 -1.61
N LEU A 105 1.38 -3.36 -2.00
CA LEU A 105 2.40 -3.63 -3.00
C LEU A 105 2.07 -2.95 -4.34
N ARG A 106 0.81 -2.97 -4.76
CA ARG A 106 0.38 -2.31 -6.01
C ARG A 106 0.50 -0.79 -5.93
N GLN A 107 0.13 -0.20 -4.80
CA GLN A 107 0.29 1.24 -4.58
C GLN A 107 1.77 1.65 -4.60
N ILE A 108 2.65 0.85 -3.99
CA ILE A 108 4.11 1.04 -4.03
C ILE A 108 4.63 1.00 -5.46
N MET A 109 4.22 0.00 -6.24
CA MET A 109 4.69 -0.15 -7.62
C MET A 109 4.14 0.93 -8.56
N ALA A 110 2.99 1.52 -8.24
CA ALA A 110 2.43 2.68 -8.93
C ALA A 110 3.05 4.02 -8.47
N GLY A 111 3.88 4.01 -7.41
CA GLY A 111 4.51 5.21 -6.84
C GLY A 111 3.64 6.01 -5.87
N HIS A 112 2.47 5.49 -5.48
CA HIS A 112 1.54 6.15 -4.55
C HIS A 112 1.88 5.85 -3.09
N PHE A 113 3.10 6.16 -2.67
CA PHE A 113 3.62 5.80 -1.34
C PHE A 113 2.79 6.37 -0.18
N ARG A 114 2.28 7.60 -0.32
CA ARG A 114 1.47 8.25 0.72
C ARG A 114 0.10 7.57 0.90
N GLN A 115 -0.56 7.21 -0.20
CA GLN A 115 -1.83 6.48 -0.14
C GLN A 115 -1.63 5.08 0.46
N ALA A 116 -0.52 4.42 0.13
CA ALA A 116 -0.16 3.13 0.72
C ALA A 116 0.04 3.23 2.24
N LEU A 117 0.68 4.30 2.72
CA LEU A 117 0.89 4.53 4.15
C LEU A 117 -0.43 4.85 4.86
N ASP A 118 -1.25 5.77 4.32
CA ASP A 118 -2.54 6.14 4.90
C ASP A 118 -3.45 4.90 5.05
N GLU A 119 -3.47 4.02 4.05
CA GLU A 119 -4.26 2.79 4.09
C GLU A 119 -3.72 1.78 5.11
N LEU A 120 -2.40 1.69 5.25
CA LEU A 120 -1.75 0.82 6.22
C LEU A 120 -2.00 1.30 7.65
N GLU A 121 -1.88 2.60 7.92
CA GLU A 121 -2.21 3.21 9.22
C GLU A 121 -3.68 3.02 9.62
N LEU A 122 -4.59 2.97 8.64
CA LEU A 122 -6.00 2.69 8.89
C LEU A 122 -6.23 1.25 9.38
N TYR A 123 -5.55 0.26 8.81
CA TYR A 123 -5.79 -1.15 9.09
C TYR A 123 -4.93 -1.71 10.23
N LEU A 124 -3.70 -1.24 10.38
CA LEU A 124 -2.69 -1.77 11.31
C LEU A 124 -3.12 -1.76 12.80
N PRO A 125 -3.92 -0.81 13.31
CA PRO A 125 -4.45 -0.87 14.68
C PRO A 125 -5.52 -1.96 14.90
N SER A 126 -6.08 -2.54 13.83
CA SER A 126 -7.16 -3.52 13.94
C SER A 126 -6.61 -4.95 13.97
N PHE A 127 -7.19 -5.82 14.80
CA PHE A 127 -6.96 -7.26 14.69
C PHE A 127 -7.54 -7.76 13.35
N PRO A 128 -6.81 -8.58 12.58
CA PRO A 128 -5.57 -9.29 12.89
C PRO A 128 -4.25 -8.62 12.42
N TYR A 129 -4.32 -7.44 11.78
CA TYR A 129 -3.17 -6.81 11.12
C TYR A 129 -2.08 -6.33 12.08
N GLN A 130 -2.46 -6.02 13.32
CA GLN A 130 -1.52 -5.61 14.37
C GLN A 130 -0.44 -6.67 14.65
N ASP A 131 -0.72 -7.95 14.41
CA ASP A 131 0.17 -9.07 14.74
C ASP A 131 1.05 -9.49 13.54
N ASP A 132 0.98 -8.77 12.42
CA ASP A 132 1.71 -9.09 11.19
C ASP A 132 2.99 -8.24 11.07
N PRO A 133 4.19 -8.81 11.30
CA PRO A 133 5.44 -8.06 11.25
C PRO A 133 5.74 -7.51 9.86
N VAL A 134 5.21 -8.14 8.80
CA VAL A 134 5.43 -7.70 7.41
C VAL A 134 4.72 -6.37 7.15
N LEU A 135 3.51 -6.19 7.71
CA LEU A 135 2.77 -4.94 7.57
C LEU A 135 3.47 -3.80 8.32
N HIS A 136 3.97 -4.05 9.53
CA HIS A 136 4.78 -3.07 10.27
C HIS A 136 6.08 -2.72 9.54
N ASN A 137 6.75 -3.69 8.91
CA ASN A 137 7.93 -3.43 8.07
C ASN A 137 7.59 -2.54 6.87
N TYR A 138 6.46 -2.78 6.18
CA TYR A 138 6.04 -1.91 5.07
C TYR A 138 5.74 -0.49 5.55
N ALA A 139 5.07 -0.33 6.70
CA ALA A 139 4.79 0.98 7.27
C ALA A 139 6.09 1.74 7.57
N GLY A 140 7.02 1.11 8.29
CA GLY A 140 8.31 1.71 8.62
C GLY A 140 9.13 2.09 7.40
N LEU A 141 9.17 1.24 6.36
CA LEU A 141 9.87 1.53 5.11
C LEU A 141 9.22 2.68 4.33
N LEU A 142 7.89 2.73 4.29
CA LEU A 142 7.16 3.81 3.63
C LEU A 142 7.35 5.15 4.35
N SER A 143 7.23 5.18 5.68
CA SER A 143 7.49 6.37 6.48
C SER A 143 8.94 6.85 6.32
N LEU A 144 9.91 5.93 6.30
CA LEU A 144 11.31 6.28 6.06
C LEU A 144 11.51 6.87 4.67
N TYR A 145 10.91 6.27 3.65
CA TYR A 145 10.99 6.80 2.28
C TYR A 145 10.39 8.21 2.17
N LEU A 146 9.25 8.47 2.81
CA LEU A 146 8.61 9.79 2.82
C LEU A 146 9.38 10.83 3.64
N SER A 147 10.11 10.40 4.67
CA SER A 147 10.96 11.27 5.50
C SER A 147 12.23 11.76 4.81
N GLN A 148 12.55 11.23 3.61
CA GLN A 148 13.70 11.70 2.86
C GLN A 148 13.49 13.17 2.45
N PRO A 149 14.54 14.02 2.53
CA PRO A 149 14.43 15.46 2.38
C PRO A 149 13.90 15.93 1.01
N SER A 150 13.82 15.04 0.03
CA SER A 150 13.22 15.29 -1.28
C SER A 150 11.69 15.21 -1.32
N ILE A 151 11.03 14.65 -0.29
CA ILE A 151 9.61 14.23 -0.38
C ILE A 151 8.71 14.92 0.66
N SER A 152 9.09 15.03 1.94
CA SER A 152 8.33 15.80 2.96
C SER A 152 9.05 15.92 4.33
N GLY A 153 8.53 16.79 5.22
CA GLY A 153 9.23 17.32 6.40
C GLY A 153 9.14 16.53 7.72
N VAL A 154 10.31 16.40 8.35
CA VAL A 154 10.67 16.32 9.79
C VAL A 154 9.97 15.32 10.74
N ASP A 155 8.68 14.97 10.60
CA ASP A 155 7.98 14.09 11.57
C ASP A 155 7.90 12.60 11.15
N ASP A 156 8.09 12.29 9.87
CA ASP A 156 7.92 10.91 9.34
C ASP A 156 9.02 9.93 9.80
N GLY A 157 10.18 10.43 10.23
CA GLY A 157 11.27 9.61 10.75
C GLY A 157 10.96 8.98 12.11
N MET A 158 10.21 9.67 12.96
CA MET A 158 9.79 9.15 14.27
C MET A 158 8.67 8.11 14.14
N LEU A 159 7.77 8.29 13.16
CA LEU A 159 6.77 7.29 12.78
C LEU A 159 7.43 5.99 12.27
N ALA A 160 8.48 6.12 11.45
CA ALA A 160 9.24 4.96 10.99
C ALA A 160 9.84 4.16 12.17
N GLN A 161 10.40 4.83 13.18
CA GLN A 161 10.92 4.18 14.39
C GLN A 161 9.83 3.43 15.15
N LEU A 162 8.64 4.02 15.31
CA LEU A 162 7.51 3.39 16.00
C LEU A 162 7.08 2.09 15.31
N HIS A 163 6.98 2.09 13.98
CA HIS A 163 6.60 0.90 13.23
C HIS A 163 7.66 -0.20 13.28
N PHE A 164 8.95 0.13 13.20
CA PHE A 164 10.01 -0.86 13.33
C PHE A 164 10.10 -1.44 14.76
N GLN A 165 9.84 -0.63 15.78
CA GLN A 165 9.73 -1.13 17.16
C GLN A 165 8.51 -2.06 17.31
N GLY A 166 7.37 -1.73 16.68
CA GLY A 166 6.21 -2.61 16.60
C GLY A 166 6.54 -3.95 15.93
N ALA A 167 7.27 -3.92 14.82
CA ALA A 167 7.73 -5.13 14.14
C ALA A 167 8.66 -5.99 15.02
N MET A 168 9.57 -5.37 15.79
CA MET A 168 10.45 -6.07 16.73
C MET A 168 9.71 -6.65 17.94
N ALA A 169 8.65 -5.98 18.41
CA ALA A 169 7.85 -6.49 19.53
C ALA A 169 7.12 -7.80 19.18
N ILE A 170 6.81 -7.99 17.90
CA ILE A 170 6.13 -9.18 17.38
C ILE A 170 7.15 -10.24 16.94
N ASP A 171 8.22 -9.82 16.25
CA ASP A 171 9.28 -10.68 15.75
C ASP A 171 10.65 -10.15 16.19
N SER A 172 11.19 -10.74 17.27
CA SER A 172 12.46 -10.32 17.86
C SER A 172 13.68 -10.59 16.98
N ASP A 173 13.59 -11.51 16.02
CA ASP A 173 14.68 -11.87 15.10
C ASP A 173 14.60 -11.12 13.76
N ASN A 174 13.73 -10.11 13.65
CA ASN A 174 13.55 -9.34 12.42
C ASN A 174 14.80 -8.50 12.08
N VAL A 175 15.60 -9.02 11.15
CA VAL A 175 16.83 -8.40 10.64
C VAL A 175 16.57 -7.03 10.01
N ILE A 176 15.40 -6.83 9.38
CA ILE A 176 15.06 -5.57 8.72
C ILE A 176 14.85 -4.49 9.77
N ALA A 177 13.99 -4.76 10.76
CA ALA A 177 13.68 -3.79 11.81
C ALA A 177 14.93 -3.41 12.62
N THR A 178 15.78 -4.38 12.97
CA THR A 178 17.04 -4.13 13.71
C THR A 178 18.04 -3.30 12.91
N GLN A 179 18.24 -3.62 11.63
CA GLN A 179 19.14 -2.84 10.77
C GLN A 179 18.63 -1.41 10.57
N PHE A 180 17.36 -1.23 10.22
CA PHE A 180 16.82 0.10 9.98
C PHE A 180 16.74 0.97 11.24
N LEU A 181 16.43 0.40 12.41
CA LEU A 181 16.49 1.15 13.67
C LEU A 181 17.91 1.66 13.97
N SER A 182 18.93 0.82 13.74
CA SER A 182 20.33 1.24 13.92
C SER A 182 20.75 2.37 12.97
N HIS A 183 20.20 2.37 11.75
CA HIS A 183 20.46 3.43 10.77
C HIS A 183 19.77 4.75 11.14
N ILE A 184 18.52 4.71 11.61
CA ILE A 184 17.78 5.92 11.98
C ILE A 184 18.39 6.57 13.24
N THR A 185 18.83 5.80 14.23
CA THR A 185 19.54 6.36 15.40
C THR A 185 20.83 7.05 15.00
N ASN A 186 21.64 6.41 14.14
CA ASN A 186 22.88 7.01 13.64
C ASN A 186 22.64 8.31 12.85
N MET A 187 21.56 8.39 12.05
CA MET A 187 21.19 9.61 11.34
C MET A 187 20.75 10.73 12.28
N THR A 188 19.99 10.40 13.34
CA THR A 188 19.51 11.37 14.33
C THR A 188 20.67 11.98 15.12
N ASP A 189 21.67 11.18 15.47
CA ASP A 189 22.86 11.64 16.20
C ASP A 189 23.78 12.53 15.34
N GLN A 190 23.85 12.28 14.03
CA GLN A 190 24.60 13.15 13.10
C GLN A 190 23.95 14.52 12.91
N THR A 191 22.62 14.61 12.84
CA THR A 191 21.91 15.89 12.72
C THR A 191 22.09 16.75 13.96
N ARG A 192 22.04 16.15 15.17
CA ARG A 192 22.25 16.87 16.44
C ARG A 192 23.65 17.42 16.61
N HIS A 193 24.67 16.78 16.04
CA HIS A 193 26.03 17.29 16.04
C HIS A 193 26.28 18.42 15.03
N SER A 194 25.50 18.49 13.94
CA SER A 194 25.61 19.59 12.96
C SER A 194 24.98 20.89 13.46
N ASP A 195 23.96 20.83 14.31
CA ASP A 195 23.27 22.02 14.84
C ASP A 195 23.97 22.65 16.04
N GLN A 196 24.99 21.98 16.63
CA GLN A 196 25.78 22.51 17.74
C GLN A 196 27.05 23.26 17.32
N ASP A 197 27.47 23.16 16.05
CA ASP A 197 28.66 23.86 15.52
C ASP A 197 28.31 25.17 14.76
N SER A 198 27.04 25.61 14.80
CA SER A 198 26.58 26.84 14.15
C SER A 198 26.08 27.87 15.17
N ASP A 199 26.86 28.14 16.22
CA ASP A 199 26.57 29.22 17.17
C ASP A 199 27.88 29.85 17.67
N ASP A 200 28.55 30.62 16.80
CA ASP A 200 29.55 31.62 17.20
C ASP A 200 29.83 32.60 16.05
N GLU A 201 28.93 33.58 15.88
CA GLU A 201 29.30 34.94 15.44
C GLU A 201 28.22 35.93 15.94
N LEU A 202 28.28 36.20 17.25
CA LEU A 202 27.57 37.32 17.88
C LEU A 202 28.10 38.64 17.30
N MET A 203 27.39 39.17 16.31
CA MET A 203 27.60 40.52 15.79
C MET A 203 27.02 41.54 16.78
N GLU A 204 27.86 42.04 17.69
CA GLU A 204 27.62 43.28 18.42
C GLU A 204 27.50 44.44 17.41
N VAL A 205 26.28 44.94 17.22
CA VAL A 205 26.03 46.19 16.48
C VAL A 205 25.63 47.29 17.46
N ASP A 206 26.52 48.27 17.51
CA ASP A 206 26.56 49.45 18.37
C ASP A 206 25.26 50.26 18.35
N ILE A 207 24.76 50.61 19.54
CA ILE A 207 23.54 51.39 19.74
C ILE A 207 23.89 52.89 19.63
N GLN A 208 23.56 53.51 18.50
CA GLN A 208 23.42 54.97 18.43
C GLN A 208 22.00 55.38 18.07
N GLN A 209 21.36 55.94 19.10
CA GLN A 209 20.15 56.76 19.17
C GLN A 209 19.66 57.36 17.85
N THR A 210 18.38 57.12 17.51
CA THR A 210 17.42 58.18 17.16
C THR A 210 15.98 57.62 17.16
N VAL A 211 15.15 58.17 18.05
CA VAL A 211 13.70 57.92 18.16
C VAL A 211 12.96 58.85 17.20
N PRO A 212 11.90 58.39 16.48
CA PRO A 212 10.60 59.01 16.70
C PRO A 212 9.40 58.02 16.76
N GLN A 213 8.41 58.46 17.54
CA GLN A 213 7.16 57.82 17.97
C GLN A 213 6.18 57.33 16.88
N PRO A 214 5.24 56.42 17.23
CA PRO A 214 4.21 55.89 16.34
C PRO A 214 2.99 56.83 16.20
N GLN A 215 2.60 57.15 14.96
CA GLN A 215 1.32 57.82 14.67
C GLN A 215 0.19 56.81 14.49
N ARG A 216 -0.79 56.85 15.40
CA ARG A 216 -2.11 56.22 15.28
C ARG A 216 -2.88 56.80 14.08
N LYS A 217 -3.41 55.96 13.19
CA LYS A 217 -4.49 56.33 12.26
C LYS A 217 -5.75 55.50 12.50
N ARG A 218 -6.87 56.23 12.54
CA ARG A 218 -8.23 55.88 12.96
C ARG A 218 -8.96 54.99 11.94
N VAL A 219 -9.79 54.11 12.47
CA VAL A 219 -10.90 53.38 11.82
C VAL A 219 -11.95 54.37 11.28
N ARG A 220 -12.50 54.10 10.09
CA ARG A 220 -13.84 54.53 9.66
C ARG A 220 -14.59 53.32 9.13
N LEU A 221 -15.63 52.93 9.87
CA LEU A 221 -16.73 52.08 9.41
C LEU A 221 -17.62 52.95 8.53
N GLN A 222 -18.01 52.44 7.36
CA GLN A 222 -19.02 53.04 6.52
C GLN A 222 -20.09 51.97 6.27
N ASP A 223 -21.20 52.13 6.99
CA ASP A 223 -22.49 51.49 6.71
C ASP A 223 -22.96 51.93 5.33
N ASP A 224 -23.30 50.98 4.46
CA ASP A 224 -24.21 51.23 3.33
C ASP A 224 -25.47 50.39 3.49
N ARG A 225 -26.58 51.14 3.60
CA ARG A 225 -27.95 50.66 3.64
C ARG A 225 -28.32 50.04 2.30
N ILE A 226 -28.90 48.84 2.34
CA ILE A 226 -29.76 48.34 1.27
C ILE A 226 -31.20 48.48 1.78
N SER A 227 -31.97 49.33 1.10
CA SER A 227 -33.43 49.26 1.03
C SER A 227 -33.80 48.74 -0.34
#